data_AF-A0A1A9HFF5-F1
#
_entry.id   AF-A0A1A9HFF5-F1
#
_cell.length_a   1.000
_cell.length_b   1.000
_cell.length_c   1.000
_cell.angle_alpha   90.00
_cell.angle_beta   90.00
_cell.angle_gamma   90.00
#
_symmetry.space_group_name_H-M   'P 1'
#
loop_
_entity.id
_entity.type
_entity.pdbx_description
1 polymer ?
#
loop_
_entity_poly.entity_id
_entity_poly.type
_entity_poly.pdbx_seq_one_letter_code
_entity_poly.pdbx_strand_id
1 'polypeptide(L)'
;MNPTESTPALDEEADYERLFDGIYREVNRRVDMNNNDMVNLVHSVATHGAISEDRYRRLIAKGNPQSHVDAAARIAAEAYAAWALARIGPPARLTASANAD
;
A
#
# COMPACT_ATOMS: atom_id res chain seq x y z
N MET A 1 19.75 -5.88 35.47
CA MET A 1 19.66 -5.57 34.03
C MET A 1 18.23 -5.86 33.64
N ASN A 2 17.43 -4.85 33.33
CA ASN A 2 16.13 -5.08 32.70
C ASN A 2 16.40 -5.36 31.21
N PRO A 3 15.89 -6.46 30.65
CA PRO A 3 15.96 -6.67 29.22
C PRO A 3 15.13 -5.57 28.57
N THR A 4 15.78 -4.74 27.76
CA THR A 4 15.12 -3.77 26.89
C THR A 4 14.17 -4.55 26.00
N GLU A 5 12.87 -4.43 26.26
CA GLU A 5 11.82 -4.94 25.37
C GLU A 5 12.12 -4.41 23.97
N SER A 6 12.51 -5.31 23.05
CA SER A 6 12.79 -4.98 21.67
C SER A 6 11.56 -4.29 21.07
N THR A 7 11.77 -3.08 20.57
CA THR A 7 10.77 -2.04 20.36
C THR A 7 9.82 -2.39 19.20
N PRO A 8 8.60 -2.91 19.45
CA PRO A 8 7.68 -3.29 18.37
C PRO A 8 7.29 -2.09 17.48
N ALA A 9 7.35 -0.88 18.03
CA ALA A 9 7.02 0.35 17.32
C ALA A 9 7.99 0.68 16.17
N LEU A 10 9.28 0.31 16.27
CA LEU A 10 10.26 0.62 15.22
C LEU A 10 10.14 -0.33 14.03
N ASP A 11 9.77 -1.58 14.28
CA ASP A 11 9.54 -2.57 13.22
C ASP A 11 8.24 -2.26 12.45
N GLU A 12 7.19 -1.82 13.15
CA GLU A 12 5.93 -1.37 12.54
C GLU A 12 6.10 -0.11 11.70
N GLU A 13 6.90 0.87 12.18
CA GLU A 13 7.22 2.09 11.43
C GLU A 13 8.00 1.78 10.15
N ALA A 14 9.06 0.95 10.23
CA ALA A 14 9.83 0.55 9.06
C ALA A 14 9.00 -0.27 8.05
N ASP A 15 8.05 -1.07 8.52
CA ASP A 15 7.12 -1.79 7.66
C ASP A 15 6.16 -0.85 6.94
N TYR A 16 5.62 0.14 7.64
CA TYR A 16 4.76 1.17 7.06
C TYR A 16 5.50 1.99 6.00
N GLU A 17 6.72 2.44 6.28
CA GLU A 17 7.52 3.22 5.32
C GLU A 17 7.81 2.43 4.03
N ARG A 18 8.15 1.14 4.15
CA ARG A 18 8.36 0.27 2.99
C ARG A 18 7.09 0.06 2.18
N LEU A 19 5.95 -0.14 2.85
CA LEU A 19 4.65 -0.23 2.20
C LEU A 19 4.33 1.07 1.45
N PHE A 20 4.47 2.20 2.13
CA PHE A 20 4.19 3.53 1.57
C PHE A 20 5.05 3.80 0.33
N ASP A 21 6.38 3.62 0.43
CA ASP A 21 7.31 3.85 -0.69
C ASP A 21 7.00 2.93 -1.88
N GLY A 22 6.67 1.66 -1.62
CA GLY A 22 6.27 0.71 -2.65
C GLY A 22 5.02 1.14 -3.42
N ILE A 23 3.97 1.53 -2.70
CA ILE A 23 2.74 2.05 -3.31
C ILE A 23 3.02 3.34 -4.08
N TYR A 24 3.76 4.28 -3.48
CA TYR A 24 4.10 5.56 -4.08
C TYR A 24 4.82 5.40 -5.42
N ARG A 25 5.85 4.54 -5.48
CA ARG A 25 6.60 4.28 -6.72
C ARG A 25 5.73 3.68 -7.81
N GLU A 26 4.85 2.74 -7.46
CA GLU A 26 3.96 2.11 -8.43
C GLU A 26 2.92 3.07 -9.01
N VAL A 27 2.36 3.96 -8.19
CA VAL A 27 1.46 5.01 -8.67
C VAL A 27 2.22 6.02 -9.54
N ASN A 28 3.35 6.55 -9.06
CA ASN A 28 4.14 7.58 -9.74
C ASN A 28 4.64 7.12 -11.12
N ARG A 29 4.94 5.83 -11.29
CA ARG A 29 5.39 5.27 -12.58
C ARG A 29 4.26 5.21 -13.62
N ARG A 30 2.99 5.20 -13.21
CA ARG A 30 1.85 4.83 -14.05
C ARG A 30 0.82 5.95 -14.21
N VAL A 31 0.78 6.91 -13.28
CA VAL A 31 -0.18 8.00 -13.26
C VAL A 31 0.56 9.32 -13.04
N ASP A 32 0.43 10.22 -14.00
CA ASP A 32 0.90 11.59 -13.84
C ASP A 32 -0.12 12.37 -12.98
N MET A 33 0.26 12.61 -11.73
CA MET A 33 -0.54 13.26 -10.70
C MET A 33 0.35 14.19 -9.89
N ASN A 34 -0.23 15.29 -9.39
CA ASN A 34 0.49 16.17 -8.49
C ASN A 34 1.04 15.39 -7.28
N ASN A 35 2.32 15.58 -6.96
CA ASN A 35 3.01 14.84 -5.89
C ASN A 35 2.28 14.89 -4.54
N ASN A 36 1.73 16.05 -4.16
CA ASN A 36 1.03 16.20 -2.88
C ASN A 36 -0.29 15.40 -2.88
N ASP A 37 -1.02 15.41 -4.00
CA ASP A 37 -2.26 14.66 -4.15
C ASP A 37 -2.01 13.16 -4.15
N MET A 38 -0.94 12.71 -4.84
CA MET A 38 -0.48 11.33 -4.82
C MET A 38 -0.09 10.88 -3.41
N VAL A 39 0.72 11.65 -2.68
CA VAL A 39 1.10 11.33 -1.28
C VAL A 39 -0.15 11.16 -0.41
N ASN A 40 -1.13 12.05 -0.55
CA ASN A 40 -2.38 11.97 0.22
C ASN A 40 -3.22 10.73 -0.12
N LEU A 41 -3.24 10.33 -1.39
CA LEU A 41 -3.91 9.10 -1.84
C LEU A 41 -3.18 7.86 -1.30
N VAL A 42 -1.87 7.80 -1.48
CA VAL A 42 -1.02 6.68 -1.05
C VAL A 42 -1.11 6.50 0.46
N HIS A 43 -1.08 7.59 1.24
CA HIS A 43 -1.24 7.51 2.69
C HIS A 43 -2.59 6.89 3.08
N SER A 44 -3.70 7.30 2.42
CA SER A 44 -5.01 6.70 2.68
C SER A 44 -5.01 5.20 2.41
N VAL A 45 -4.40 4.77 1.31
CA VAL A 45 -4.36 3.35 0.92
C VAL A 45 -3.40 2.55 1.82
N ALA A 46 -2.23 3.07 2.15
CA ALA A 46 -1.29 2.39 3.05
C ALA A 46 -1.91 2.15 4.44
N THR A 47 -2.72 3.10 4.93
CA THR A 47 -3.38 2.99 6.24
C THR A 47 -4.64 2.12 6.22
N HIS A 48 -5.45 2.18 5.14
CA HIS A 48 -6.79 1.57 5.12
C HIS A 48 -7.00 0.49 4.06
N GLY A 49 -6.00 0.23 3.20
CA GLY A 49 -6.11 -0.65 2.04
C GLY A 49 -6.90 -0.08 0.86
N ALA A 50 -7.52 1.09 1.02
CA ALA A 50 -8.29 1.77 -0.02
C ALA A 50 -8.28 3.29 0.17
N ILE A 51 -8.62 4.01 -0.89
CA ILE A 51 -8.86 5.45 -0.79
C ILE A 51 -10.21 5.69 -0.10
N SER A 52 -10.26 6.65 0.83
CA SER A 52 -11.55 7.07 1.40
C SER A 52 -12.38 7.87 0.40
N GLU A 53 -13.70 7.75 0.49
CA GLU A 53 -14.63 8.44 -0.41
C GLU A 53 -14.46 9.97 -0.35
N ASP A 54 -14.25 10.52 0.85
CA ASP A 54 -13.99 11.95 1.01
C ASP A 54 -12.64 12.37 0.39
N ARG A 55 -11.58 11.56 0.52
CA ARG A 55 -10.30 11.83 -0.15
C ARG A 55 -10.48 11.85 -1.66
N TYR A 56 -11.17 10.84 -2.19
CA TYR A 56 -11.51 10.76 -3.59
C TYR A 56 -12.24 12.04 -4.07
N ARG A 57 -13.33 12.43 -3.39
CA ARG A 57 -14.10 13.64 -3.71
C ARG A 57 -13.22 14.91 -3.69
N ARG A 58 -12.30 15.02 -2.72
CA ARG A 58 -11.39 16.17 -2.62
C ARG A 58 -10.36 16.23 -3.74
N LEU A 59 -9.86 15.09 -4.23
CA LEU A 59 -8.94 15.05 -5.37
C LEU A 59 -9.62 15.49 -6.67
N ILE A 60 -10.86 15.07 -6.89
CA ILE A 60 -11.68 15.52 -8.03
C ILE A 60 -11.95 17.03 -7.93
N ALA A 61 -12.33 17.52 -6.75
CA ALA A 61 -12.60 18.95 -6.53
C ALA A 61 -11.37 19.84 -6.75
N LYS A 62 -10.15 19.31 -6.54
CA LYS A 62 -8.88 19.99 -6.87
C LYS A 62 -8.58 20.06 -8.37
N GLY A 63 -9.39 19.40 -9.21
CA GLY A 63 -9.24 19.39 -10.66
C GLY A 63 -8.48 18.18 -11.22
N ASN A 64 -8.20 17.16 -10.41
CA ASN A 64 -7.64 15.92 -10.95
C ASN A 64 -8.68 15.23 -11.85
N PRO A 65 -8.30 14.78 -13.07
CA PRO A 65 -9.20 14.00 -13.92
C PRO A 65 -9.67 12.75 -13.19
N GLN A 66 -10.96 12.43 -13.29
CA GLN A 66 -11.53 11.26 -12.63
C GLN A 66 -10.81 9.97 -13.00
N SER A 67 -10.49 9.80 -14.28
CA SER A 67 -9.72 8.66 -14.79
C SER A 67 -8.35 8.51 -14.14
N HIS A 68 -7.68 9.61 -13.77
CA HIS A 68 -6.37 9.57 -13.10
C HIS A 68 -6.54 9.14 -11.64
N VAL A 69 -7.56 9.66 -10.95
CA VAL A 69 -7.84 9.28 -9.55
C VAL A 69 -8.25 7.80 -9.47
N ASP A 70 -9.11 7.34 -10.38
CA ASP A 70 -9.52 5.93 -10.47
C ASP A 70 -8.33 5.01 -10.75
N ALA A 71 -7.47 5.37 -11.71
CA ALA A 71 -6.28 4.62 -12.03
C ALA A 71 -5.31 4.54 -10.83
N ALA A 72 -5.04 5.68 -10.18
CA ALA A 72 -4.16 5.76 -9.02
C ALA A 72 -4.69 4.95 -7.85
N ALA A 73 -5.99 5.05 -7.54
CA ALA A 73 -6.63 4.29 -6.46
C ALA A 73 -6.55 2.77 -6.71
N ARG A 74 -6.82 2.34 -7.95
CA ARG A 74 -6.71 0.91 -8.33
C ARG A 74 -5.28 0.40 -8.20
N ILE A 75 -4.30 1.11 -8.77
CA ILE A 75 -2.89 0.71 -8.71
C ILE A 75 -2.40 0.66 -7.27
N ALA A 76 -2.79 1.65 -6.45
CA ALA A 76 -2.41 1.68 -5.06
C ALA A 76 -2.99 0.49 -4.27
N ALA A 77 -4.26 0.15 -4.51
CA ALA A 77 -4.91 -1.00 -3.89
C ALA A 77 -4.27 -2.32 -4.33
N GLU A 78 -3.90 -2.47 -5.61
CA GLU A 78 -3.17 -3.63 -6.13
C GLU A 78 -1.80 -3.78 -5.45
N ALA A 79 -1.04 -2.69 -5.31
CA ALA A 79 0.26 -2.69 -4.64
C ALA A 79 0.13 -3.03 -3.15
N TYR A 80 -0.86 -2.48 -2.46
CA TYR A 80 -1.18 -2.83 -1.07
C TYR A 80 -1.50 -4.32 -0.92
N ALA A 81 -2.36 -4.87 -1.78
CA ALA A 81 -2.73 -6.28 -1.75
C ALA A 81 -1.53 -7.20 -2.00
N ALA A 82 -0.65 -6.84 -2.94
CA ALA A 82 0.58 -7.57 -3.21
C ALA A 82 1.52 -7.59 -2.00
N TRP A 83 1.69 -6.45 -1.32
CA TRP A 83 2.47 -6.37 -0.09
C TRP A 83 1.86 -7.19 1.04
N ALA A 84 0.55 -7.10 1.25
CA ALA A 84 -0.16 -7.84 2.29
C ALA A 84 -0.03 -9.37 2.07
N LEU A 85 -0.13 -9.82 0.82
CA LEU A 85 0.09 -11.22 0.46
C LEU A 85 1.53 -11.68 0.74
N ALA A 86 2.53 -10.85 0.39
CA ALA A 86 3.93 -11.16 0.66
C ALA A 86 4.24 -11.29 2.15
N ARG A 87 3.55 -10.51 3.01
CA ARG A 87 3.71 -10.54 4.47
C ARG A 87 3.08 -11.77 5.13
N ILE A 88 1.95 -12.26 4.62
CA ILE A 88 1.26 -13.44 5.16
C ILE A 88 1.97 -14.76 4.76
N GLY A 89 2.83 -14.71 3.74
CA GLY A 89 3.46 -15.90 3.15
C GLY A 89 2.51 -16.65 2.20
N PRO A 90 3.01 -17.63 1.42
CA PRO A 90 2.17 -18.39 0.50
C PRO A 90 1.06 -19.14 1.26
N PRO A 91 -0.15 -19.28 0.69
CA PRO A 91 -1.21 -20.06 1.32
C PRO A 91 -0.71 -21.48 1.57
N ALA A 92 -0.90 -21.98 2.79
CA ALA A 92 -0.38 -23.26 3.30
C ALA A 92 -0.70 -24.50 2.44
N ARG A 93 -1.57 -24.40 1.42
CA ARG A 93 -1.90 -25.49 0.50
C ARG A 93 -0.88 -25.73 -0.62
N LEU A 94 0.14 -24.88 -0.79
CA LEU A 94 1.14 -25.04 -1.87
C LEU A 94 2.40 -25.83 -1.47
N THR A 95 2.54 -26.24 -0.20
CA THR A 95 3.72 -27.01 0.27
C THR A 95 3.49 -28.52 0.37
N ALA A 96 2.28 -29.02 0.08
CA ALA A 96 1.90 -30.42 0.31
C ALA A 96 1.99 -31.34 -0.92
N SER A 97 2.73 -30.98 -1.98
CA SER A 97 2.89 -31.84 -3.17
C SER A 97 4.28 -31.75 -3.77
N ALA A 98 5.31 -32.06 -2.97
CA ALA A 98 6.69 -32.20 -3.45
C ALA A 98 7.42 -33.43 -2.90
N ASN A 99 6.74 -34.30 -2.11
CA ASN A 99 7.30 -35.56 -1.61
C ASN A 99 6.31 -36.71 -1.82
N ALA A 100 5.88 -36.90 -3.07
CA ALA A 100 5.24 -38.13 -3.50
C ALA A 100 6.13 -38.81 -4.53
N ASP A 101 7.23 -39.37 -4.04
CA ASP A 101 7.99 -40.45 -4.67
C ASP A 101 8.03 -41.63 -3.67
#